data_AF-A0A1C5YUD3-F1
#
_entry.id   AF-A0A1C5YUD3-F1
#
_cell.length_a   1.000
_cell.length_b   1.000
_cell.length_c   1.000
_cell.angle_alpha   90.00
_cell.angle_beta   90.00
_cell.angle_gamma   90.00
#
_symmetry.space_group_name_H-M   'P 1'
#
loop_
_entity.id
_entity.type
_entity.pdbx_description
1 polymer ?
#
loop_
_entity_poly.entity_id
_entity_poly.type
_entity_poly.pdbx_seq_one_letter_code
_entity_poly.pdbx_strand_id
1 'polypeptide(L)'
;MKIGQGVTFKNDFKIETMLSKTVLQVKENDKALVTKNGLKILTGEAKGKITGFAEDDKVYGVDYRNIAKMIFNRIDVLFGLEEYWDYEGIKESEVIDEIEDVLMDIL
;
A
#
# COMPACT_ATOMS: atom_id res chain seq x y z
N MET A 1 3.78 12.68 -4.07
CA MET A 1 3.22 11.39 -3.61
C MET A 1 2.87 11.48 -2.14
N LYS A 2 1.99 10.64 -1.63
CA LYS A 2 1.68 10.55 -0.19
C LYS A 2 2.11 9.22 0.38
N ILE A 3 2.58 9.16 1.63
CA ILE A 3 2.82 7.89 2.32
C ILE A 3 1.50 7.12 2.40
N GLY A 4 1.54 5.83 2.10
CA GLY A 4 0.35 4.98 2.10
C GLY A 4 -0.42 5.00 0.77
N GLN A 5 -0.03 5.83 -0.20
CA GLN A 5 -0.67 5.87 -1.52
C GLN A 5 -0.31 4.62 -2.35
N GLY A 6 -1.31 4.04 -3.03
CA GLY A 6 -1.08 3.04 -4.08
C GLY A 6 -0.65 3.68 -5.40
N VAL A 7 0.37 3.13 -6.06
CA VAL A 7 0.87 3.59 -7.36
C VAL A 7 1.02 2.43 -8.33
N THR A 8 1.01 2.75 -9.62
CA THR A 8 1.19 1.80 -10.71
C THR A 8 2.41 2.21 -11.53
N PHE A 9 3.32 1.28 -11.80
CA PHE A 9 4.48 1.55 -12.65
C PHE A 9 4.05 1.73 -14.11
N LYS A 10 4.62 2.74 -14.76
CA LYS A 10 4.33 3.09 -16.16
C LYS A 10 5.27 2.44 -17.17
N ASN A 11 6.37 1.87 -16.71
CA ASN A 11 7.40 1.29 -17.58
C ASN A 11 7.99 0.05 -16.89
N ASP A 12 8.50 -0.85 -17.73
CA ASP A 12 9.32 -1.98 -17.29
C ASP A 12 10.70 -1.50 -16.79
N PHE A 13 11.20 -2.15 -15.73
CA PHE A 13 12.58 -1.98 -15.27
C PHE A 13 13.08 -3.21 -14.52
N LYS A 14 14.37 -3.22 -14.19
CA LYS A 14 15.04 -4.33 -13.52
C LYS A 14 15.60 -3.87 -12.18
N ILE A 15 15.48 -4.73 -11.17
CA ILE A 15 16.07 -4.52 -9.84
C ILE A 15 17.13 -5.60 -9.62
N GLU A 16 18.37 -5.17 -9.38
CA GLU A 16 19.45 -6.08 -8.99
C GLU A 16 19.50 -6.25 -7.48
N THR A 17 19.53 -7.50 -7.02
CA THR A 17 19.67 -7.81 -5.60
C THR A 17 21.14 -7.82 -5.19
N MET A 18 21.49 -6.96 -4.23
CA MET A 18 22.89 -6.76 -3.78
C MET A 18 23.60 -8.04 -3.33
N LEU A 19 22.87 -9.01 -2.75
CA LEU A 19 23.45 -10.21 -2.15
C LEU A 19 23.49 -11.43 -3.10
N SER A 20 22.51 -11.60 -3.98
CA SER A 20 22.40 -12.80 -4.83
C SER A 20 22.66 -12.54 -6.32
N LYS A 21 22.91 -11.28 -6.73
CA LYS A 21 23.02 -10.86 -8.14
C LYS A 21 21.83 -11.31 -9.00
N THR A 22 20.71 -11.64 -8.35
CA THR A 22 19.47 -11.99 -9.03
C THR A 22 18.86 -10.70 -9.54
N VAL A 23 18.52 -10.69 -10.83
CA VAL A 23 17.84 -9.59 -11.48
C VAL A 23 16.35 -9.91 -11.50
N LEU A 24 15.56 -9.10 -10.82
CA LEU A 24 14.09 -9.22 -10.78
C LEU A 24 13.49 -8.24 -11.78
N GLN A 25 12.48 -8.67 -12.52
CA GLN A 25 11.75 -7.79 -13.45
C GLN A 25 10.56 -7.13 -12.76
N VAL A 26 10.43 -5.83 -12.94
CA VAL A 26 9.20 -5.07 -12.66
C VAL A 26 8.59 -4.71 -14.00
N LYS A 27 7.30 -5.02 -14.18
CA LYS A 27 6.58 -4.75 -15.42
C LYS A 27 5.73 -3.49 -15.31
N GLU A 28 5.44 -2.89 -16.45
CA GLU A 28 4.34 -1.94 -16.57
C GLU A 28 3.07 -2.54 -15.96
N ASN A 29 2.31 -1.71 -15.25
CA ASN A 29 1.11 -2.09 -14.50
C ASN A 29 1.35 -2.85 -13.19
N ASP A 30 2.59 -3.19 -12.82
CA ASP A 30 2.85 -3.63 -11.46
C ASP A 30 2.51 -2.52 -10.45
N LYS A 31 1.96 -2.94 -9.31
CA LYS A 31 1.50 -2.04 -8.25
C LYS A 31 2.54 -1.93 -7.16
N ALA A 32 2.64 -0.74 -6.56
CA ALA A 32 3.46 -0.49 -5.39
C ALA A 32 2.73 0.38 -4.37
N LEU A 33 3.22 0.36 -3.14
CA LEU A 33 2.81 1.22 -2.05
C LEU A 33 3.92 2.24 -1.78
N VAL A 34 3.56 3.53 -1.71
CA VAL A 34 4.49 4.57 -1.26
C VAL A 34 4.72 4.40 0.24
N THR A 35 5.96 4.17 0.64
CA THR A 35 6.38 4.04 2.04
C THR A 35 7.36 5.15 2.40
N LYS A 36 7.71 5.28 3.69
CA LYS A 36 8.78 6.19 4.13
C LYS A 36 10.14 5.90 3.46
N ASN A 37 10.37 4.66 3.05
CA ASN A 37 11.68 4.19 2.56
C ASN A 37 11.75 4.03 1.03
N GLY A 38 10.67 4.35 0.32
CA GLY A 38 10.56 4.11 -1.13
C GLY A 38 9.25 3.42 -1.52
N LEU A 39 9.23 2.83 -2.70
CA LEU A 39 8.06 2.14 -3.26
C LEU A 39 8.15 0.63 -2.96
N LYS A 40 7.25 0.13 -2.13
CA LYS A 40 7.13 -1.31 -1.84
C LYS A 40 6.27 -1.98 -2.90
N ILE A 41 6.86 -2.88 -3.68
CA ILE A 41 6.19 -3.58 -4.78
C ILE A 41 5.20 -4.60 -4.21
N LEU A 42 3.96 -4.58 -4.70
CA LEU A 42 2.84 -5.39 -4.21
C LEU A 42 2.49 -6.57 -5.14
N THR A 43 2.82 -6.47 -6.42
CA THR A 43 2.52 -7.47 -7.47
C THR A 43 3.77 -7.84 -8.26
N GLY A 44 3.65 -8.85 -9.12
CA GLY A 44 4.74 -9.24 -10.04
C GLY A 44 5.88 -9.99 -9.36
N GLU A 45 6.96 -10.19 -10.13
CA GLU A 45 8.14 -10.98 -9.73
C GLU A 45 8.90 -10.33 -8.56
N ALA A 46 8.98 -8.99 -8.56
CA ALA A 46 9.66 -8.23 -7.51
C ALA A 46 8.79 -7.97 -6.26
N LYS A 47 7.67 -8.68 -6.08
CA LYS A 47 6.76 -8.50 -4.94
C LYS A 47 7.51 -8.56 -3.60
N GLY A 48 7.24 -7.58 -2.75
CA GLY A 48 7.85 -7.44 -1.42
C GLY A 48 9.17 -6.68 -1.40
N LYS A 49 9.80 -6.41 -2.55
CA LYS A 49 10.98 -5.53 -2.63
C LYS A 49 10.59 -4.06 -2.49
N ILE A 50 11.54 -3.27 -2.00
CA ILE A 50 11.42 -1.81 -1.92
C ILE A 50 12.44 -1.23 -2.90
N THR A 51 11.96 -0.42 -3.85
CA THR A 51 12.84 0.44 -4.65
C THR A 51 12.88 1.82 -4.02
N GLY A 52 14.06 2.45 -4.02
CA GLY A 52 14.20 3.84 -3.57
C GLY A 52 13.39 4.80 -4.43
N PHE A 53 13.22 6.02 -3.93
CA PHE A 53 12.69 7.14 -4.69
C PHE A 53 13.74 7.63 -5.71
N ALA A 54 13.29 8.09 -6.88
CA ALA A 54 14.14 8.84 -7.78
C ALA A 54 14.50 10.21 -7.17
N GLU A 55 15.54 10.89 -7.66
CA GLU A 55 15.99 12.18 -7.10
C GLU A 55 14.88 13.25 -7.08
N ASP A 56 13.97 13.21 -8.06
CA ASP A 56 12.86 14.17 -8.19
C ASP A 56 11.56 13.72 -7.50
N ASP A 57 11.54 12.52 -6.93
CA ASP A 57 10.36 11.97 -6.27
C ASP A 57 10.14 12.63 -4.91
N LYS A 58 9.13 13.49 -4.85
CA LYS A 58 8.76 14.18 -3.62
C LYS A 58 7.55 13.52 -2.95
N VAL A 59 7.74 13.12 -1.70
CA VAL A 59 6.67 12.61 -0.84
C VAL A 59 6.21 13.74 0.10
N TYR A 60 4.94 14.11 -0.02
CA TYR A 60 4.31 15.16 0.77
C TYR A 60 3.03 14.61 1.39
N GLY A 61 3.03 14.52 2.72
CA GLY A 61 1.88 14.10 3.51
C GLY A 61 1.59 12.60 3.45
N VAL A 62 0.43 12.25 3.99
CA VAL A 62 -0.03 10.88 4.21
C VAL A 62 -1.39 10.70 3.54
N ASP A 63 -1.61 9.53 2.93
CA ASP A 63 -2.88 9.10 2.35
C ASP A 63 -3.64 8.27 3.39
N TYR A 64 -4.17 8.97 4.40
CA TYR A 64 -4.85 8.35 5.53
C TYR A 64 -6.00 7.44 5.08
N ARG A 65 -6.83 7.90 4.13
CA ARG A 65 -7.89 7.09 3.52
C ARG A 65 -7.41 5.77 2.95
N ASN A 66 -6.33 5.78 2.17
CA ASN A 66 -5.84 4.54 1.57
C ASN A 66 -5.25 3.59 2.63
N ILE A 67 -4.56 4.13 3.64
CA ILE A 67 -4.09 3.33 4.78
C ILE A 67 -5.26 2.71 5.54
N ALA A 68 -6.32 3.49 5.81
CA ALA A 68 -7.52 3.02 6.49
C ALA A 68 -8.19 1.86 5.74
N LYS A 69 -8.37 1.99 4.42
CA LYS A 69 -8.86 0.90 3.56
C LYS A 69 -7.99 -0.34 3.62
N MET A 70 -6.68 -0.18 3.61
CA MET A 70 -5.75 -1.32 3.70
C MET A 70 -5.83 -2.03 5.05
N ILE A 71 -6.03 -1.30 6.14
CA ILE A 71 -6.21 -1.86 7.48
C ILE A 71 -7.55 -2.60 7.54
N PHE A 72 -8.65 -1.95 7.14
CA PHE A 72 -9.98 -2.55 7.09
C PHE A 72 -9.97 -3.86 6.31
N ASN A 73 -9.53 -3.84 5.04
CA ASN A 73 -9.48 -5.04 4.20
C ASN A 73 -8.66 -6.17 4.81
N ARG A 74 -7.58 -5.83 5.52
CA ARG A 74 -6.75 -6.86 6.17
C ARG A 74 -7.45 -7.47 7.38
N ILE A 75 -8.13 -6.66 8.19
CA ILE A 75 -8.91 -7.12 9.34
C ILE A 75 -10.09 -7.97 8.84
N ASP A 76 -10.85 -7.44 7.89
CA ASP A 76 -12.04 -8.07 7.36
C ASP A 76 -11.74 -9.45 6.76
N VAL A 77 -10.73 -9.54 5.89
CA VAL A 77 -10.30 -10.81 5.28
C VAL A 77 -9.72 -11.78 6.31
N LEU A 78 -8.95 -11.29 7.29
CA LEU A 78 -8.28 -12.15 8.27
C LEU A 78 -9.28 -12.81 9.23
N PHE A 79 -10.32 -12.09 9.62
CA PHE A 79 -11.29 -12.52 10.61
C PHE A 79 -12.64 -12.94 10.01
N GLY A 80 -12.86 -12.71 8.71
CA GLY A 80 -14.11 -13.04 8.02
C GLY A 80 -15.30 -12.29 8.59
N LEU A 81 -15.19 -10.97 8.74
CA LEU A 81 -16.14 -10.17 9.50
C LEU A 81 -17.32 -9.62 8.68
N GLU A 82 -17.35 -9.87 7.36
CA GLU A 82 -18.41 -9.42 6.44
C GLU A 82 -19.82 -9.68 7.00
N GLU A 83 -20.11 -10.91 7.40
CA GLU A 83 -21.42 -11.28 7.95
C GLU A 83 -21.72 -10.60 9.30
N TYR A 84 -20.69 -10.30 10.09
CA TYR A 84 -20.84 -9.61 11.37
C TYR A 84 -21.19 -8.13 11.18
N TRP A 85 -20.53 -7.45 10.24
CA TRP A 85 -20.83 -6.06 9.92
C TRP A 85 -22.27 -5.91 9.46
N ASP A 86 -22.72 -6.79 8.56
CA ASP A 86 -24.09 -6.81 8.05
C ASP A 86 -25.11 -7.05 9.16
N TYR A 87 -24.83 -7.99 10.08
CA TYR A 87 -25.70 -8.28 11.22
C TYR A 87 -25.85 -7.08 12.16
N GLU A 88 -24.75 -6.40 12.47
CA GLU A 88 -24.74 -5.21 13.33
C GLU A 88 -25.20 -3.93 12.59
N GLY A 89 -25.43 -4.01 11.28
CA GLY A 89 -25.80 -2.86 10.45
C GLY A 89 -24.68 -1.82 10.31
N ILE A 90 -23.43 -2.23 10.51
CA ILE A 90 -22.24 -1.38 10.41
C ILE A 90 -21.77 -1.36 8.95
N LYS A 91 -21.62 -0.17 8.37
CA LYS A 91 -21.12 -0.05 7.00
C LYS A 91 -19.59 -0.08 6.98
N GLU A 92 -19.03 -0.73 5.96
CA GLU A 92 -17.60 -0.67 5.64
C GLU A 92 -17.08 0.78 5.68
N SER A 93 -17.82 1.73 5.11
CA SER A 93 -17.41 3.14 5.10
C SER A 93 -17.25 3.72 6.49
N GLU A 94 -18.12 3.38 7.44
CA GLU A 94 -18.08 3.91 8.81
C GLU A 94 -16.83 3.41 9.55
N VAL A 95 -16.45 2.14 9.35
CA VAL A 95 -15.24 1.58 9.94
C VAL A 95 -13.98 2.21 9.31
N ILE A 96 -13.98 2.41 8.00
CA ILE A 96 -12.85 3.05 7.31
C ILE A 96 -12.71 4.51 7.74
N ASP A 97 -13.82 5.24 7.88
CA ASP A 97 -13.83 6.64 8.36
C ASP A 97 -13.23 6.73 9.78
N GLU A 98 -13.65 5.86 10.70
CA GLU A 98 -13.12 5.82 12.06
C GLU A 98 -11.61 5.49 12.08
N ILE A 99 -11.16 4.53 11.27
CA ILE A 99 -9.72 4.22 11.16
C ILE A 99 -8.95 5.43 10.60
N GLU A 100 -9.50 6.14 9.61
CA GLU A 100 -8.88 7.32 9.03
C GLU A 100 -8.72 8.45 10.07
N ASP A 101 -9.77 8.74 10.84
CA ASP A 101 -9.76 9.75 11.89
C ASP A 101 -8.69 9.43 12.95
N VAL A 102 -8.65 8.17 13.42
CA VAL A 102 -7.61 7.72 14.36
C VAL A 102 -6.20 7.89 13.77
N LEU A 103 -6.01 7.59 12.48
CA LEU A 103 -4.71 7.78 11.83
C LEU A 103 -4.31 9.25 11.75
N MET A 104 -5.26 10.15 11.48
CA MET A 104 -5.03 11.60 11.43
C MET A 104 -4.67 12.18 12.80
N ASP A 105 -5.21 11.63 13.88
CA ASP A 105 -4.91 12.08 15.24
C ASP A 105 -3.51 11.67 15.73
N ILE A 106 -2.96 10.56 15.24
CA ILE A 106 -1.72 9.97 15.77
C ILE A 106 -0.47 10.10 14.87
N LEU A 107 -0.61 10.52 13.61
CA LEU A 107 0.47 10.60 12.61
C LEU A 107 0.63 12.01 12.01
#